data_AF-A0A655ZPW3-F1
#
_entry.id   AF-A0A655ZPW3-F1
#
_cell.length_a   1.000
_cell.length_b   1.000
_cell.length_c   1.000
_cell.angle_alpha   90.00
_cell.angle_beta   90.00
_cell.angle_gamma   90.00
#
_symmetry.space_group_name_H-M   'P 1'
#
loop_
_entity.id
_entity.type
_entity.pdbx_description
1 polymer ?
#
loop_
_entity_poly.entity_id
_entity_poly.type
_entity_poly.pdbx_seq_one_letter_code
_entity_poly.pdbx_strand_id
1 'polypeptide(L)'
;MTNQVEINPLNFDVAHDGTLDQLQRLRIRPMAWSCLGGGAIFSGQTEQAQRVRAVLEEIRVELGAESIEQVIYAWVRRLPSQPLPIIGSGKIERVQSAIAALSLELSREQWYRVWVASQGHGVP
;
A
#
# COMPACT_ATOMS: atom_id res chain seq x y z
N MET A 1 6.84 21.08 -6.67
CA MET A 1 5.40 20.97 -6.35
C MET A 1 5.03 19.50 -6.36
N THR A 2 4.25 19.01 -5.39
CA THR A 2 3.78 17.61 -5.31
C THR A 2 2.27 17.59 -5.07
N ASN A 3 1.61 16.46 -5.36
CA ASN A 3 0.21 16.22 -5.05
C ASN A 3 0.09 15.19 -3.92
N GLN A 4 -0.74 15.48 -2.90
CA GLN A 4 -1.03 14.55 -1.81
C GLN A 4 -2.29 13.76 -2.13
N VAL A 5 -2.20 12.45 -2.16
CA VAL A 5 -3.33 11.57 -2.52
C VAL A 5 -3.44 10.39 -1.59
N GLU A 6 -4.66 9.90 -1.38
CA GLU A 6 -4.88 8.71 -0.59
C GLU A 6 -4.43 7.49 -1.39
N ILE A 7 -3.56 6.66 -0.81
CA ILE A 7 -3.15 5.40 -1.46
C ILE A 7 -3.07 4.35 -0.37
N ASN A 8 -3.94 3.34 -0.43
CA ASN A 8 -3.84 2.16 0.41
C ASN A 8 -4.47 0.93 -0.26
N PRO A 9 -4.19 -0.28 0.26
CA PRO A 9 -4.74 -1.51 -0.30
C PRO A 9 -6.27 -1.61 -0.38
N LEU A 10 -7.03 -0.80 0.37
CA LEU A 10 -8.51 -0.78 0.30
C LEU A 10 -9.05 0.32 -0.59
N ASN A 11 -8.36 1.47 -0.65
CA ASN A 11 -8.68 2.61 -1.50
C ASN A 11 -7.50 2.89 -2.45
N PHE A 12 -7.64 2.38 -3.68
CA PHE A 12 -6.67 2.54 -4.76
C PHE A 12 -7.30 3.15 -6.02
N ASP A 13 -8.40 3.89 -5.86
CA ASP A 13 -9.14 4.52 -6.98
C ASP A 13 -8.27 5.51 -7.77
N VAL A 14 -7.34 6.18 -7.07
CA VAL A 14 -6.38 7.14 -7.65
C VAL A 14 -5.47 6.53 -8.72
N ALA A 15 -5.37 5.20 -8.77
CA ALA A 15 -4.62 4.50 -9.81
C ALA A 15 -5.42 4.25 -11.09
N HIS A 16 -6.74 4.37 -11.03
CA HIS A 16 -7.64 4.14 -12.17
C HIS A 16 -8.22 5.46 -12.72
N ASP A 17 -8.25 6.53 -11.92
CA ASP A 17 -8.79 7.84 -12.32
C ASP A 17 -7.84 8.70 -13.17
N GLY A 18 -6.63 8.19 -13.46
CA GLY A 18 -5.59 8.87 -14.24
C GLY A 18 -4.70 9.81 -13.44
N THR A 19 -4.93 10.00 -12.14
CA THR A 19 -4.12 10.86 -11.28
C THR A 19 -2.68 10.33 -11.16
N LEU A 20 -2.50 9.04 -10.84
CA LEU A 20 -1.15 8.46 -10.76
C LEU A 20 -0.45 8.43 -12.12
N ASP A 21 -1.20 8.23 -13.21
CA ASP A 21 -0.66 8.28 -14.57
C ASP A 21 -0.13 9.66 -14.93
N GLN A 22 -0.90 10.73 -14.61
CA GLN A 22 -0.46 12.10 -14.82
C GLN A 22 0.82 12.40 -14.03
N LEU A 23 0.85 12.03 -12.74
CA LEU A 23 2.00 12.23 -11.88
C LEU A 23 3.24 11.49 -12.39
N GLN A 24 3.07 10.25 -12.85
CA GLN A 24 4.15 9.48 -13.47
C GLN A 24 4.66 10.14 -14.76
N ARG A 25 3.77 10.58 -15.66
CA ARG A 25 4.13 11.27 -16.91
C ARG A 25 4.89 12.56 -16.66
N LEU A 26 4.48 13.32 -15.64
CA LEU A 26 5.14 14.57 -15.23
C LEU A 26 6.39 14.35 -14.37
N ARG A 27 6.73 13.10 -14.04
CA ARG A 27 7.83 12.74 -13.13
C ARG A 27 7.70 13.39 -11.75
N ILE A 28 6.46 13.57 -11.29
CA ILE A 28 6.14 14.09 -9.97
C ILE A 28 5.83 12.91 -9.06
N ARG A 29 6.53 12.82 -7.94
CA ARG A 29 6.28 11.81 -6.92
C ARG A 29 5.13 12.25 -6.00
N PRO A 30 4.00 11.51 -5.92
CA PRO A 30 2.93 11.83 -4.98
C PRO A 30 3.40 11.62 -3.54
N MET A 31 2.80 12.35 -2.61
CA MET A 31 2.87 11.96 -1.20
C MET A 31 1.60 11.17 -0.85
N ALA A 32 1.79 9.93 -0.41
CA ALA A 32 0.72 9.00 -0.12
C ALA A 32 0.28 9.13 1.34
N TRP A 33 -0.93 9.60 1.59
CA TRP A 33 -1.51 9.63 2.93
C TRP A 33 -2.47 8.46 3.16
N SER A 34 -2.81 8.19 4.43
CA SER A 34 -3.63 7.05 4.85
C SER A 34 -3.16 5.69 4.32
N CYS A 35 -1.84 5.45 4.22
CA CYS A 35 -1.29 4.18 3.69
C CYS A 35 -1.84 2.94 4.42
N LEU A 36 -2.16 3.07 5.70
CA LEU A 36 -2.71 2.02 6.56
C LEU A 36 -4.26 1.99 6.60
N GLY A 37 -4.93 2.73 5.71
CA GLY A 37 -6.38 2.78 5.58
C GLY A 37 -7.10 3.25 6.86
N GLY A 38 -6.51 4.19 7.61
CA GLY A 38 -7.08 4.68 8.88
C GLY A 38 -7.30 3.61 9.97
N GLY A 39 -6.68 2.43 9.86
CA GLY A 39 -6.91 1.29 10.76
C GLY A 39 -7.93 0.27 10.25
N ALA A 40 -8.70 0.59 9.20
CA ALA A 40 -9.70 -0.30 8.62
C ALA A 40 -9.10 -1.59 8.06
N ILE A 41 -7.85 -1.56 7.58
CA ILE A 41 -7.13 -2.76 7.16
C ILE A 41 -6.97 -3.75 8.31
N PHE A 42 -6.84 -3.29 9.56
CA PHE A 42 -6.56 -4.13 10.73
C PHE A 42 -7.82 -4.59 11.46
N SER A 43 -8.84 -3.72 11.55
CA SER A 43 -10.06 -4.00 12.33
C SER A 43 -11.32 -4.16 11.50
N GLY A 44 -11.29 -3.75 10.23
CA GLY A 44 -12.42 -3.80 9.32
C GLY A 44 -12.93 -5.22 9.09
N GLN A 45 -14.25 -5.35 8.97
CA GLN A 45 -14.96 -6.63 8.84
C GLN A 45 -15.60 -6.80 7.46
N THR A 46 -15.36 -5.89 6.52
CA THR A 46 -15.81 -6.05 5.13
C THR A 46 -15.09 -7.22 4.47
N GLU A 47 -15.74 -7.90 3.52
CA GLU A 47 -15.11 -9.01 2.81
C GLU A 47 -13.79 -8.59 2.12
N GLN A 48 -13.76 -7.38 1.55
CA GLN A 48 -12.55 -6.79 0.97
C GLN A 48 -11.42 -6.69 2.01
N ALA A 49 -11.70 -6.12 3.19
CA ALA A 49 -10.70 -5.96 4.23
C ALA A 49 -10.17 -7.31 4.71
N GLN A 50 -11.03 -8.32 4.83
CA GLN A 50 -10.63 -9.67 5.22
C GLN A 50 -9.75 -10.34 4.16
N ARG A 51 -10.13 -10.30 2.88
CA ARG A 51 -9.33 -10.84 1.77
C ARG A 51 -7.97 -10.17 1.67
N VAL A 52 -7.94 -8.84 1.71
CA VAL A 52 -6.69 -8.06 1.64
C VAL A 52 -5.79 -8.36 2.83
N ARG A 53 -6.34 -8.42 4.04
CA ARG A 53 -5.57 -8.77 5.24
C ARG A 53 -4.97 -10.17 5.16
N ALA A 54 -5.73 -11.15 4.68
CA ALA A 54 -5.23 -12.51 4.50
C ALA A 54 -4.03 -12.57 3.54
N VAL A 55 -4.14 -11.92 2.37
CA VAL A 55 -3.03 -11.85 1.40
C VAL A 55 -1.83 -11.08 1.93
N LEU A 56 -2.04 -9.97 2.65
CA LEU A 56 -0.95 -9.23 3.27
C LEU A 56 -0.21 -10.08 4.31
N GLU A 57 -0.92 -10.92 5.06
CA GLU A 57 -0.32 -11.82 6.04
C GLU A 57 0.49 -12.94 5.36
N GLU A 58 0.00 -13.51 4.26
CA GLU A 58 0.77 -14.46 3.45
C GLU A 58 2.08 -13.84 2.95
N ILE A 59 2.00 -12.65 2.34
CA ILE A 59 3.18 -11.93 1.83
C ILE A 59 4.13 -11.54 2.96
N ARG A 60 3.60 -11.18 4.14
CA ARG A 60 4.42 -10.90 5.33
C ARG A 60 5.31 -12.10 5.67
N VAL A 61 4.75 -13.30 5.68
CA VAL A 61 5.49 -14.54 5.93
C VAL A 61 6.52 -14.80 4.83
N GLU A 62 6.13 -14.67 3.55
CA GLU A 62 7.01 -14.87 2.40
C GLU A 62 8.24 -13.94 2.40
N LEU A 63 8.05 -12.69 2.80
CA LEU A 63 9.11 -11.68 2.84
C LEU A 63 9.89 -11.66 4.17
N GLY A 64 9.47 -12.46 5.16
CA GLY A 64 10.04 -12.40 6.52
C GLY A 64 9.81 -11.05 7.21
N ALA A 65 8.75 -10.33 6.85
CA ALA A 65 8.41 -9.05 7.44
C ALA A 65 7.87 -9.22 8.86
N GLU A 66 8.14 -8.25 9.74
CA GLU A 66 7.72 -8.30 11.14
C GLU A 66 6.23 -8.00 11.30
N SER A 67 5.64 -7.27 10.35
CA SER A 67 4.25 -6.82 10.40
C SER A 67 3.68 -6.56 9.02
N ILE A 68 2.36 -6.67 8.87
CA ILE A 68 1.69 -6.33 7.60
C ILE A 68 1.81 -4.84 7.28
N GLU A 69 2.01 -3.95 8.26
CA GLU A 69 2.34 -2.54 8.06
C GLU A 69 3.54 -2.38 7.12
N GLN A 70 4.60 -3.17 7.34
CA GLN A 70 5.81 -3.09 6.51
C GLN A 70 5.50 -3.49 5.06
N VAL A 71 4.71 -4.54 4.88
CA VAL A 71 4.26 -5.01 3.57
C VAL A 71 3.43 -3.94 2.87
N ILE A 72 2.52 -3.27 3.58
CA ILE A 72 1.68 -2.20 3.03
C ILE A 72 2.54 -1.02 2.55
N TYR A 73 3.52 -0.58 3.35
CA TYR A 73 4.42 0.50 2.93
C TYR A 73 5.26 0.10 1.72
N ALA A 74 5.77 -1.14 1.69
CA ALA A 74 6.50 -1.66 0.53
C ALA A 74 5.61 -1.76 -0.71
N TRP A 75 4.33 -2.14 -0.55
CA TRP A 75 3.33 -2.18 -1.62
C TRP A 75 3.05 -0.80 -2.22
N VAL A 76 2.85 0.23 -1.37
CA VAL A 76 2.65 1.62 -1.83
C VAL A 76 3.87 2.14 -2.59
N ARG A 77 5.08 1.89 -2.08
CA ARG A 77 6.33 2.34 -2.74
C ARG A 77 6.58 1.67 -4.08
N ARG A 78 6.03 0.47 -4.31
CA ARG A 78 6.23 -0.31 -5.53
C ARG A 78 5.53 0.27 -6.75
N LEU A 79 4.62 1.22 -6.55
CA LEU A 79 3.87 1.90 -7.60
C LEU A 79 4.79 2.63 -8.60
N PRO A 80 4.45 2.63 -9.90
CA PRO A 80 5.24 3.29 -10.93
C PRO A 80 5.47 4.80 -10.71
N SER A 81 4.51 5.49 -10.07
CA SER A 81 4.60 6.91 -9.71
C SER A 81 5.55 7.21 -8.55
N GLN A 82 6.15 6.18 -7.94
CA GLN A 82 7.09 6.24 -6.81
C GLN A 82 6.61 7.10 -5.63
N PRO A 83 5.43 6.80 -5.03
CA PRO A 83 4.89 7.59 -3.94
C PRO A 83 5.82 7.66 -2.71
N LEU A 84 5.69 8.74 -1.96
CA LEU A 84 6.33 8.98 -0.68
C LEU A 84 5.31 8.79 0.45
N PRO A 85 5.33 7.68 1.20
CA PRO A 85 4.39 7.45 2.30
C PRO A 85 4.49 8.51 3.39
N ILE A 86 3.35 9.08 3.80
CA ILE A 86 3.22 9.94 4.97
C ILE A 86 2.82 9.08 6.17
N ILE A 87 3.65 9.12 7.20
CA ILE A 87 3.41 8.39 8.46
C ILE A 87 2.66 9.32 9.40
N GLY A 88 1.33 9.16 9.49
CA GLY A 88 0.46 10.02 10.30
C GLY A 88 0.40 9.68 11.79
N SER A 89 1.35 8.91 12.34
CA SER A 89 1.28 8.44 13.72
C SER A 89 2.37 9.04 14.60
N GLY A 90 1.98 9.55 15.78
CA GLY A 90 2.92 9.96 16.83
C GLY A 90 3.61 8.81 17.57
N LYS A 91 3.41 7.56 17.14
CA LYS A 91 4.01 6.36 17.74
C LYS A 91 5.32 6.01 17.02
N ILE A 92 6.43 5.96 17.76
CA ILE A 92 7.77 5.73 17.20
C ILE A 92 7.89 4.36 16.51
N GLU A 93 7.14 3.38 17.00
CA GLU A 93 7.11 2.01 16.47
C GLU A 93 6.62 1.98 15.02
N ARG A 94 5.69 2.88 14.66
CA ARG A 94 5.21 2.99 13.27
C ARG A 94 6.22 3.65 12.35
N VAL A 95 7.05 4.55 12.87
CA VAL A 95 8.18 5.12 12.12
C VAL A 95 9.22 4.04 11.86
N GLN A 96 9.55 3.24 12.87
CA GLN A 96 10.47 2.11 12.73
C GLN A 96 9.97 1.08 11.71
N SER A 97 8.68 0.72 11.77
CA SER A 97 8.06 -0.17 10.78
C SER A 97 8.15 0.39 9.35
N ALA A 98 7.88 1.68 9.14
CA ALA A 98 8.02 2.30 7.82
C ALA A 98 9.48 2.34 7.32
N ILE A 99 10.45 2.50 8.22
CA ILE A 99 11.88 2.42 7.88
C ILE A 99 12.26 0.99 7.51
N ALA A 100 11.85 0.00 8.31
CA ALA A 100 12.10 -1.41 8.02
C ALA A 100 11.45 -1.86 6.71
N ALA A 101 10.29 -1.30 6.35
CA ALA A 101 9.66 -1.53 5.06
C ALA A 101 10.56 -1.13 3.87
N LEU A 102 11.57 -0.26 4.07
CA LEU A 102 12.45 0.20 3.00
C LEU A 102 13.27 -0.93 2.39
N SER A 103 13.64 -1.95 3.18
CA SER A 103 14.40 -3.12 2.74
C SER A 103 13.54 -4.23 2.15
N LEU A 104 12.21 -4.14 2.23
CA LEU A 104 11.31 -5.10 1.63
C LEU A 104 11.12 -4.82 0.13
N GLU A 105 11.33 -5.85 -0.68
CA GLU A 105 11.10 -5.81 -2.13
C GLU A 105 9.97 -6.77 -2.50
N LEU A 106 8.80 -6.22 -2.85
CA LEU A 106 7.71 -7.03 -3.38
C LEU A 106 8.00 -7.42 -4.82
N SER A 107 7.83 -8.71 -5.11
CA SER A 107 7.71 -9.19 -6.48
C SER A 107 6.47 -8.58 -7.15
N ARG A 108 6.46 -8.56 -8.48
CA ARG A 108 5.28 -8.11 -9.23
C ARG A 108 4.04 -8.95 -8.90
N GLU A 109 4.23 -10.26 -8.71
CA GLU A 109 3.17 -11.19 -8.35
C GLU A 109 2.59 -10.89 -6.96
N GLN A 110 3.44 -10.68 -5.96
CA GLN A 110 3.01 -10.30 -4.61
C GLN A 110 2.26 -8.97 -4.61
N TRP A 111 2.77 -7.99 -5.35
CA TRP A 111 2.08 -6.71 -5.50
C TRP A 111 0.68 -6.87 -6.10
N TYR A 112 0.57 -7.73 -7.12
CA TYR A 112 -0.66 -8.00 -7.84
C TYR A 112 -1.68 -8.81 -7.03
N ARG A 113 -1.22 -9.75 -6.19
CA ARG A 113 -2.10 -10.50 -5.27
C ARG A 113 -2.89 -9.57 -4.35
N VAL A 114 -2.26 -8.50 -3.84
CA VAL A 114 -2.94 -7.49 -3.02
C VAL A 114 -3.99 -6.74 -3.85
N TRP A 115 -3.67 -6.39 -5.10
CA TRP A 115 -4.61 -5.74 -6.02
C TRP A 115 -5.85 -6.63 -6.26
N VAL A 116 -5.64 -7.92 -6.56
CA VAL A 116 -6.73 -8.87 -6.82
C VAL A 116 -7.61 -9.06 -5.58
N ALA A 117 -6.99 -9.20 -4.41
CA ALA A 117 -7.71 -9.33 -3.14
C ALA A 117 -8.61 -8.11 -2.86
N SER A 118 -8.13 -6.91 -3.22
CA SER A 118 -8.85 -5.66 -3.06
C SER A 118 -10.03 -5.53 -4.02
N GLN A 119 -9.85 -5.85 -5.31
CA GLN A 119 -10.93 -5.75 -6.30
C GLN A 119 -11.99 -6.86 -6.13
N GLY A 120 -11.64 -7.98 -5.49
CA GLY A 120 -12.58 -9.08 -5.24
C GLY A 120 -12.87 -9.96 -6.47
N HIS A 121 -12.21 -9.68 -7.59
CA HIS A 121 -12.18 -10.49 -8.80
C HIS A 121 -10.75 -10.44 -9.39
N GLY A 122 -10.36 -11.45 -10.18
CA GLY A 122 -9.11 -11.39 -10.95
C GLY A 122 -9.11 -10.18 -11.92
N VAL A 123 -7.94 -9.66 -12.30
CA VAL A 123 -7.90 -8.66 -13.39
C VAL A 123 -8.45 -9.33 -14.67
N PRO A 124 -9.29 -8.65 -15.45
CA PRO A 124 -9.68 -9.11 -16.78
C PRO A 124 -8.50 -9.22 -17.75
#